data_AF-A0A1H1L6V9-F1
#
_entry.id   AF-A0A1H1L6V9-F1
#
_cell.length_a   1.000
_cell.length_b   1.000
_cell.length_c   1.000
_cell.angle_alpha   90.00
_cell.angle_beta   90.00
_cell.angle_gamma   90.00
#
_symmetry.space_group_name_H-M   'P 1'
#
loop_
_entity.id
_entity.type
_entity.pdbx_description
1 polymer ?
#
loop_
_entity_poly.entity_id
_entity_poly.type
_entity_poly.pdbx_seq_one_letter_code
_entity_poly.pdbx_strand_id
1 'polypeptide(L)'
;MEQTGVMGLNLDGDGSLTVIRNAPLCTQDAFSQLLGSADVTPDVVRGWVETSTIPTVKIGRRRLVNLAQITRDLERGKTIFCKGDYGDE
;
A
#
# COMPACT_ATOMS: atom_id res chain seq x y z
N MET A 1 9.09 -9.32 23.39
CA MET A 1 8.18 -8.21 23.06
C MET A 1 7.20 -8.72 22.04
N GLU A 2 6.04 -9.17 22.49
CA GLU A 2 4.95 -9.56 21.61
C GLU A 2 4.36 -8.27 21.04
N GLN A 3 4.77 -7.93 19.83
CA GLN A 3 4.28 -6.74 19.15
C GLN A 3 2.83 -7.02 18.75
N THR A 4 1.89 -6.47 19.52
CA THR A 4 0.46 -6.59 19.25
C THR A 4 0.20 -6.05 17.85
N GLY A 5 -0.37 -6.86 16.96
CA GLY A 5 -0.46 -6.63 15.50
C GLY A 5 -1.39 -5.50 15.04
N VAL A 6 -1.43 -4.40 15.79
CA VAL A 6 -2.12 -3.16 15.46
C VAL A 6 -1.06 -2.07 15.22
N MET A 7 -0.90 -1.68 13.95
CA MET A 7 0.11 -0.71 13.52
C MET A 7 -0.40 0.74 13.60
N GLY A 8 -1.72 0.95 13.66
CA GLY A 8 -2.34 2.26 13.77
C GLY A 8 -3.86 2.19 13.91
N LEU A 9 -4.45 3.27 14.42
CA LEU A 9 -5.89 3.46 14.56
C LEU A 9 -6.27 4.66 13.69
N ASN A 10 -7.21 4.49 12.75
CA ASN A 10 -7.84 5.59 12.04
C ASN A 10 -9.33 5.62 12.41
N LEU A 11 -9.79 6.78 12.86
CA LEU A 11 -11.18 7.04 13.26
C LEU A 11 -11.77 7.97 12.22
N ASP A 12 -12.60 7.43 11.33
CA ASP A 12 -13.35 8.26 10.39
C ASP A 12 -14.44 9.05 11.12
N GLY A 13 -14.79 10.22 10.60
CA GLY A 13 -15.83 11.10 11.18
C GLY A 13 -17.24 10.48 11.25
N ASP A 14 -17.45 9.34 10.60
CA ASP A 14 -18.68 8.53 10.61
C ASP A 14 -18.69 7.45 11.72
N GLY A 15 -17.59 7.29 12.47
CA GLY A 15 -17.48 6.30 13.56
C GLY A 15 -17.10 4.89 13.11
N SER A 16 -16.70 4.71 11.85
CA SER A 16 -16.13 3.47 11.35
C SER A 16 -14.69 3.27 11.83
N LEU A 17 -14.36 2.05 12.30
CA LEU A 17 -13.03 1.68 12.79
C LEU A 17 -12.30 0.81 11.76
N THR A 18 -11.20 1.32 11.21
CA THR A 18 -10.32 0.52 10.35
C THR A 18 -9.13 0.01 11.14
N VAL A 19 -9.12 -1.29 11.45
CA VAL A 19 -7.98 -1.96 12.10
C VAL A 19 -6.96 -2.37 11.03
N ILE A 20 -5.87 -1.62 10.92
CA ILE A 20 -4.77 -1.98 10.02
C ILE A 20 -3.88 -3.01 10.72
N ARG A 21 -4.23 -4.28 10.51
CA ARG A 21 -3.40 -5.42 10.88
C ARG A 21 -2.18 -5.47 9.95
N ASN A 22 -1.12 -6.18 10.35
CA ASN A 22 0.10 -6.42 9.57
C ASN A 22 -0.18 -7.28 8.31
N ALA A 23 -1.02 -6.76 7.42
CA ALA A 23 -1.50 -7.42 6.23
C ALA A 23 -0.43 -7.26 5.13
N PRO A 24 0.02 -8.35 4.48
CA PRO A 24 1.05 -8.27 3.47
C PRO A 24 0.56 -7.61 2.17
N LEU A 25 -0.76 -7.53 1.96
CA LEU A 25 -1.41 -7.04 0.75
C LEU A 25 -2.59 -6.14 1.10
N CYS A 26 -2.84 -5.12 0.27
CA CYS A 26 -4.08 -4.34 0.33
C CYS A 26 -4.62 -4.01 -1.07
N THR A 27 -5.88 -3.56 -1.13
CA THR A 27 -6.45 -3.02 -2.37
C THR A 27 -5.85 -1.65 -2.67
N GLN A 28 -5.91 -1.22 -3.94
CA GLN A 28 -5.44 0.12 -4.35
C GLN A 28 -6.18 1.23 -3.59
N ASP A 29 -7.49 1.04 -3.37
CA ASP A 29 -8.35 1.96 -2.62
C ASP A 29 -7.94 2.06 -1.13
N ALA A 30 -7.73 0.92 -0.47
CA ALA A 30 -7.24 0.90 0.90
C ALA A 30 -5.82 1.50 1.01
N PHE A 31 -4.98 1.35 -0.02
CA PHE A 31 -3.66 1.98 -0.05
C PHE A 31 -3.75 3.50 -0.14
N SER A 32 -4.64 4.07 -0.98
CA SER A 32 -4.87 5.52 -1.01
C SER A 32 -5.36 6.04 0.34
N GLN A 33 -6.30 5.34 0.99
CA GLN A 33 -6.79 5.72 2.32
C GLN A 33 -5.68 5.64 3.39
N LEU A 34 -4.83 4.59 3.32
CA LEU A 34 -3.70 4.41 4.22
C LEU A 34 -2.69 5.57 4.13
N LEU A 35 -2.48 6.11 2.94
CA LEU A 35 -1.56 7.25 2.74
C LEU A 35 -2.12 8.56 3.30
N GLY A 36 -3.43 8.66 3.53
CA GLY A 36 -4.08 9.78 4.23
C GLY A 36 -3.89 11.15 3.56
N SER A 37 -3.49 11.18 2.28
CA SER A 37 -3.19 12.40 1.54
C SER A 37 -4.31 12.70 0.54
N ALA A 38 -4.80 13.95 0.55
CA ALA A 38 -5.82 14.41 -0.39
C ALA A 38 -5.37 14.35 -1.86
N ASP A 39 -4.06 14.40 -2.11
CA ASP A 39 -3.48 14.35 -3.45
C ASP A 39 -3.34 12.92 -3.99
N VAL A 40 -3.50 11.89 -3.14
CA VAL A 40 -3.34 10.48 -3.52
C VAL A 40 -4.70 9.80 -3.58
N THR A 41 -5.32 9.89 -4.76
CA THR A 41 -6.59 9.20 -5.05
C THR A 41 -6.36 7.75 -5.51
N PRO A 42 -7.41 6.91 -5.52
CA PRO A 42 -7.33 5.55 -6.08
C PRO A 42 -6.84 5.52 -7.53
N ASP A 43 -7.13 6.55 -8.34
CA ASP A 43 -6.66 6.67 -9.72
C ASP A 43 -5.15 6.92 -9.80
N VAL A 44 -4.59 7.72 -8.88
CA VAL A 44 -3.14 7.93 -8.77
C VAL A 44 -2.45 6.61 -8.42
N VAL A 45 -2.98 5.88 -7.45
CA VAL A 45 -2.46 4.55 -7.08
C VAL A 45 -2.56 3.58 -8.25
N ARG A 46 -3.66 3.61 -9.01
CA ARG A 46 -3.80 2.80 -10.23
C ARG A 46 -2.71 3.12 -11.24
N GLY A 47 -2.42 4.41 -11.45
CA GLY A 47 -1.31 4.85 -12.29
C GLY A 47 0.01 4.20 -11.89
N TRP A 48 0.35 4.20 -10.59
CA TRP A 48 1.57 3.55 -10.08
C TRP A 48 1.58 2.03 -10.30
N VAL A 49 0.43 1.38 -10.17
CA VAL A 49 0.28 -0.07 -10.44
C VAL A 49 0.45 -0.38 -11.93
N GLU A 50 0.00 0.49 -12.82
CA GLU A 50 0.10 0.32 -14.27
C GLU A 50 1.52 0.59 -14.79
N THR A 51 2.22 1.54 -14.18
CA THR A 51 3.60 1.88 -14.53
C THR A 51 4.64 1.08 -13.75
N SER A 52 4.21 0.08 -12.98
CA SER A 52 5.08 -0.72 -12.11
C SER A 52 5.98 0.13 -11.20
N THR A 53 5.45 1.26 -10.72
CA THR A 53 6.13 2.18 -9.81
C THR A 53 6.16 1.63 -8.39
N ILE A 54 5.13 0.89 -7.99
CA ILE A 54 5.02 0.26 -6.68
C ILE A 54 4.94 -1.27 -6.84
N PRO A 55 5.37 -2.05 -5.84
CA PRO A 55 5.30 -3.51 -5.92
C PRO A 55 3.85 -3.98 -5.84
N THR A 56 3.48 -4.87 -6.75
CA THR A 56 2.11 -5.40 -6.84
C THR A 56 2.09 -6.91 -6.99
N VAL A 57 0.99 -7.53 -6.60
CA VAL A 57 0.73 -8.96 -6.83
C VAL A 57 -0.57 -9.10 -7.59
N LYS A 58 -0.53 -9.85 -8.70
CA LYS A 58 -1.72 -10.20 -9.48
C LYS A 58 -2.30 -11.51 -8.95
N ILE A 59 -3.51 -11.45 -8.41
CA ILE A 59 -4.27 -12.62 -7.95
C ILE A 59 -5.55 -12.72 -8.78
N GLY A 60 -5.59 -13.72 -9.66
CA GLY A 60 -6.66 -13.86 -10.65
C GLY A 60 -6.78 -12.62 -11.53
N ARG A 61 -7.94 -11.94 -11.48
CA ARG A 61 -8.22 -10.72 -12.26
C ARG A 61 -7.95 -9.41 -11.49
N ARG A 62 -7.42 -9.46 -10.27
CA ARG A 62 -7.16 -8.28 -9.42
C ARG A 62 -5.66 -8.06 -9.22
N ARG A 63 -5.24 -6.79 -9.18
CA ARG A 63 -3.89 -6.38 -8.76
C ARG A 63 -3.98 -5.73 -7.38
N LEU A 64 -3.23 -6.28 -6.43
CA LEU A 64 -3.14 -5.80 -5.05
C LEU A 64 -1.76 -5.15 -4.82
N VAL A 65 -1.70 -4.19 -3.92
CA VAL A 65 -0.44 -3.54 -3.51
C VAL A 65 0.28 -4.46 -2.51
N ASN A 66 1.57 -4.68 -2.71
CA ASN A 66 2.40 -5.52 -1.83
C ASN A 66 3.03 -4.67 -0.73
N LEU A 67 2.32 -4.52 0.39
CA LEU A 67 2.78 -3.76 1.55
C LEU A 67 4.05 -4.36 2.15
N ALA A 68 4.17 -5.69 2.17
CA ALA A 68 5.35 -6.35 2.72
C ALA A 68 6.63 -5.98 1.95
N GLN A 69 6.55 -5.84 0.63
CA GLN A 69 7.69 -5.42 -0.18
C GLN A 69 8.01 -3.93 0.03
N ILE A 70 6.99 -3.07 0.08
CA ILE A 70 7.18 -1.64 0.37
C ILE A 70 7.92 -1.47 1.71
N THR A 71 7.46 -2.13 2.77
CA THR A 71 8.12 -2.05 4.08
C THR A 71 9.58 -2.49 4.02
N ARG A 72 9.89 -3.60 3.34
CA ARG A 72 11.27 -4.06 3.17
C ARG A 72 12.14 -3.07 2.40
N ASP A 73 11.61 -2.44 1.37
CA ASP A 73 12.36 -1.46 0.57
C ASP A 73 12.64 -0.19 1.38
N LEU A 74 11.68 0.25 2.19
CA LEU A 74 11.87 1.35 3.15
C LEU A 74 12.92 0.98 4.21
N GLU A 75 12.87 -0.23 4.78
CA GLU A 75 13.87 -0.72 5.74
C GLU A 75 15.29 -0.79 5.15
N ARG A 76 15.40 -1.01 3.83
CA ARG A 76 16.66 -0.97 3.08
C ARG A 76 17.12 0.46 2.73
N GLY A 77 16.33 1.47 3.08
CA GLY A 77 16.66 2.88 2.84
C GLY A 77 16.20 3.43 1.49
N LYS A 78 15.35 2.70 0.73
CA LYS A 78 14.74 3.26 -0.47
C LYS A 78 13.76 4.36 -0.06
N THR A 79 13.91 5.55 -0.61
CA THR A 79 13.04 6.70 -0.33
C THR A 79 12.24 7.16 -1.55
N ILE A 80 12.61 6.69 -2.75
CA ILE A 80 11.98 7.08 -4.01
C ILE A 80 11.61 5.80 -4.78
N PHE A 81 10.36 5.74 -5.21
CA PHE A 81 9.80 4.69 -6.05
C PHE A 81 9.56 5.26 -7.45
N CYS A 82 10.27 4.73 -8.44
CA CYS A 82 10.27 5.22 -9.82
C CYS A 82 9.47 4.29 -10.74
N LYS A 83 8.96 4.86 -11.84
CA LYS A 83 8.31 4.08 -12.90
C LYS A 83 9.23 2.95 -13.38
N GLY A 84 8.70 1.74 -13.41
CA GLY A 84 9.42 0.55 -13.86
C GLY A 84 10.23 -0.18 -12.79
N ASP A 85 10.34 0.34 -11.56
CA ASP A 85 11.09 -0.30 -10.47
C ASP A 85 10.66 -1.75 -10.18
N TYR A 86 9.40 -2.08 -10.49
CA TYR A 86 8.81 -3.41 -10.28
C TYR A 86 8.23 -3.99 -11.57
N GLY A 87 8.73 -3.55 -12.74
CA GLY A 87 8.43 -4.21 -14.00
C GLY A 87 9.09 -5.60 -14.03
N ASP A 88 8.42 -6.58 -14.62
CA ASP A 88 9.10 -7.81 -15.06
C ASP A 88 10.10 -7.40 -16.16
N GLU A 89 11.37 -7.83 -16.05
CA GLU A 89 12.30 -7.85 -17.19
C GLU A 89 11.80 -8.76 -18.31
#